data_AF-A0AAU7AVW9-F1
#
_entry.id   AF-A0AAU7AVW9-F1
#
_cell.length_a   1.000
_cell.length_b   1.000
_cell.length_c   1.000
_cell.angle_alpha   90.00
_cell.angle_beta   90.00
_cell.angle_gamma   90.00
#
_symmetry.space_group_name_H-M   'P 1'
#
loop_
_entity.id
_entity.type
_entity.pdbx_description
1 polymer ?
#
loop_
_entity_poly.entity_id
_entity_poly.type
_entity_poly.pdbx_seq_one_letter_code
_entity_poly.pdbx_strand_id
1 'polypeptide(L)'
;MGAVTPAPLTLEELRLVDLFDDIDDGLLGEWLQIAQLECRDAGELIVEQGAALAGVHLLLEGTAQTIKVLGERTEPVGDQHAPTWMGAIGTLTRTPLSVRMVARTECRLALLPADDFLRLALAQPPVHARVMHQVAPVMQRVASIEAGRDRLESLGTMAAGLAHELNNPAAAAKRAAAQMADALDILSASLGSFVDAGVERADAQQLVDLQQEALARKCSLTALGALDAADAEDALADRLDELGVSGGWELAEPLAAAGLDEDWLQRLADHSGPGLDGALRWVAASLTARGLALELQESTARMSSLVGAVKQYTYMDRGSLVEADLHEGLETTLIVLGHKLKQTQIQVVRDYDRSLPPLMMRGSELNQVWTNLLDNAIDALGDTGTITITTGWDGPCVVAQVSDDGDGIPADVLPRIFDSFFTTKDVGSGTGLGLATARQIVVDRHAGSLTVDSEPGATTFRVRLPVSGPA
;
A
#
# COMPACT_ATOMS: atom_id res chain seq x y z
N MET A 1 -34.70 25.30 -48.04
CA MET A 1 -35.83 24.54 -47.45
C MET A 1 -36.29 25.31 -46.24
N GLY A 2 -37.59 25.58 -46.13
CA GLY A 2 -38.12 26.43 -45.05
C GLY A 2 -37.91 25.75 -43.70
N ALA A 3 -37.39 26.49 -42.72
CA ALA A 3 -37.29 26.03 -41.35
C ALA A 3 -38.71 25.74 -40.84
N VAL A 4 -39.07 24.46 -40.76
CA VAL A 4 -40.30 24.01 -40.12
C VAL A 4 -40.16 24.41 -38.65
N THR A 5 -40.97 25.37 -38.21
CA THR A 5 -41.00 25.75 -36.80
C THR A 5 -41.53 24.53 -36.03
N PRO A 6 -40.78 23.96 -35.07
CA PRO A 6 -41.22 22.77 -34.35
C PRO A 6 -42.52 23.07 -33.60
N ALA A 7 -43.42 22.09 -33.57
CA ALA A 7 -44.62 22.16 -32.72
C ALA A 7 -44.21 22.43 -31.26
N PRO A 8 -44.96 23.30 -30.55
CA PRO A 8 -44.63 23.66 -29.17
C PRO A 8 -44.63 22.40 -28.30
N LEU A 9 -43.67 22.35 -27.38
CA LEU A 9 -43.54 21.25 -26.43
C LEU A 9 -44.73 21.30 -25.47
N THR A 10 -45.29 20.15 -25.16
CA THR A 10 -46.44 20.01 -24.26
C THR A 10 -46.05 19.29 -22.97
N LEU A 11 -46.83 19.49 -21.91
CA LEU A 11 -46.66 18.74 -20.66
C LEU A 11 -46.85 17.23 -20.87
N GLU A 12 -47.75 16.83 -21.77
CA GLU A 12 -47.97 15.42 -22.11
C GLU A 12 -46.72 14.77 -22.72
N GLU A 13 -46.01 15.48 -23.60
CA GLU A 13 -44.77 15.00 -24.22
C GLU A 13 -43.63 14.88 -23.20
N LEU A 14 -43.49 15.84 -22.29
CA LEU A 14 -42.50 15.75 -21.21
C LEU A 14 -42.78 14.57 -20.29
N ARG A 15 -44.05 14.31 -19.95
CA ARG A 15 -44.42 13.19 -19.07
C ARG A 15 -44.05 11.81 -19.64
N LEU A 16 -43.87 11.69 -20.95
CA LEU A 16 -43.45 10.45 -21.59
C LEU A 16 -41.96 10.14 -21.41
N VAL A 17 -41.15 11.11 -20.98
CA VAL A 17 -39.72 10.90 -20.73
C VAL A 17 -39.55 10.35 -19.31
N ASP A 18 -38.83 9.22 -19.21
CA ASP A 18 -38.47 8.54 -17.96
C ASP A 18 -37.54 9.35 -17.03
N LEU A 19 -37.32 10.63 -17.29
CA LEU A 19 -36.76 11.55 -16.30
C LEU A 19 -37.86 12.04 -15.35
N PHE A 20 -39.11 12.14 -15.85
CA PHE A 20 -40.18 12.91 -15.25
C PHE A 20 -41.39 12.10 -14.73
N ASP A 21 -41.34 10.76 -14.74
CA ASP A 21 -42.34 9.96 -14.01
C ASP A 21 -42.46 10.40 -12.55
N ASP A 22 -43.69 10.29 -12.02
CA ASP A 22 -44.07 10.65 -10.65
C ASP A 22 -43.86 12.13 -10.28
N ILE A 23 -43.76 13.01 -11.28
CA ILE A 23 -43.73 14.46 -11.11
C ILE A 23 -45.12 15.06 -11.37
N ASP A 24 -45.53 16.01 -10.52
CA ASP A 24 -46.78 16.74 -10.70
C ASP A 24 -46.69 17.82 -11.80
N ASP A 25 -47.85 18.26 -12.29
CA ASP A 25 -47.94 19.18 -13.42
C ASP A 25 -47.35 20.57 -13.11
N GLY A 26 -47.29 20.96 -11.83
CA GLY A 26 -46.69 22.21 -11.40
C GLY A 26 -45.17 22.17 -11.57
N LEU A 27 -44.54 21.12 -11.04
CA LEU A 27 -43.11 20.87 -11.16
C LEU A 27 -42.69 20.60 -12.61
N LEU A 28 -43.51 19.85 -13.36
CA LEU A 28 -43.27 19.59 -14.79
C LEU A 28 -43.35 20.87 -15.64
N GLY A 29 -44.19 21.82 -15.22
CA GLY A 29 -44.29 23.14 -15.83
C GLY A 29 -43.00 23.96 -15.75
N GLU A 30 -42.19 23.78 -14.70
CA GLU A 30 -40.89 24.45 -14.57
C GLU A 30 -39.89 23.94 -15.62
N TRP A 31 -39.90 22.63 -15.90
CA TRP A 31 -39.08 22.02 -16.95
C TRP A 31 -39.50 22.48 -18.35
N LEU A 32 -40.81 22.62 -18.58
CA LEU A 32 -41.33 23.11 -19.85
C LEU A 32 -40.87 24.54 -20.17
N GLN A 33 -40.71 25.40 -19.15
CA GLN A 33 -40.29 26.79 -19.34
C GLN A 33 -38.83 26.93 -19.76
N ILE A 34 -37.96 26.00 -19.35
CA ILE A 34 -36.52 26.05 -19.65
C ILE A 34 -36.15 25.26 -20.90
N ALA A 35 -37.05 24.40 -21.40
CA ALA A 35 -36.81 23.52 -22.53
C ALA A 35 -36.72 24.30 -23.85
N GLN A 36 -35.60 24.14 -24.55
CA GLN A 36 -35.34 24.76 -25.85
C GLN A 36 -35.51 23.72 -26.96
N LEU A 37 -36.56 23.86 -27.77
CA LEU A 37 -36.87 22.91 -28.85
C LEU A 37 -35.90 23.03 -30.01
N GLU A 38 -35.48 21.88 -30.52
CA GLU A 38 -34.61 21.76 -31.67
C GLU A 38 -35.03 20.57 -32.55
N CYS A 39 -34.86 20.72 -33.87
CA CYS A 39 -34.97 19.60 -34.81
C CYS A 39 -33.60 19.29 -35.41
N ARG A 40 -33.39 18.02 -35.73
CA ARG A 40 -32.21 17.52 -36.44
C ARG A 40 -32.63 16.57 -37.54
N ASP A 41 -32.14 16.81 -38.75
CA ASP A 41 -32.34 15.93 -39.89
C ASP A 41 -31.50 14.65 -39.72
N ALA A 42 -31.88 13.56 -40.40
CA ALA A 42 -31.12 12.32 -40.37
C ALA A 42 -29.68 12.54 -40.87
N GLY A 43 -28.70 12.13 -40.07
CA GLY A 43 -27.28 12.33 -40.30
C GLY A 43 -26.70 13.59 -39.66
N GLU A 44 -27.52 14.49 -39.11
CA GLU A 44 -27.03 15.68 -38.43
C GLU A 44 -26.47 15.40 -37.04
N LEU A 45 -25.49 16.21 -36.66
CA LEU A 45 -24.84 16.12 -35.38
C LEU A 45 -25.75 16.66 -34.26
N ILE A 46 -25.88 15.87 -33.19
CA ILE A 46 -26.54 16.29 -31.95
C ILE A 46 -25.48 16.79 -30.97
N VAL A 47 -24.42 15.98 -30.72
CA VAL A 47 -23.29 16.35 -29.86
C VAL A 47 -21.98 15.89 -30.47
N GLU A 48 -20.99 16.78 -30.52
CA GLU A 48 -19.63 16.46 -30.96
C GLU A 48 -18.81 15.80 -29.84
N GLN A 49 -17.97 14.83 -30.19
CA GLN A 49 -17.04 14.23 -29.22
C GLN A 49 -16.04 15.29 -28.74
N GLY A 50 -15.87 15.41 -27.43
CA GLY A 50 -14.96 16.38 -26.82
C GLY A 50 -15.51 17.81 -26.74
N ALA A 51 -16.73 18.07 -27.21
CA ALA A 51 -17.38 19.36 -26.98
C ALA A 51 -17.92 19.46 -25.54
N ALA A 52 -17.91 20.68 -25.01
CA ALA A 52 -18.64 20.99 -23.79
C ALA A 52 -20.15 20.86 -24.06
N LEU A 53 -20.85 20.15 -23.19
CA LEU A 53 -22.30 20.02 -23.28
C LEU A 53 -22.98 21.31 -22.83
N ALA A 54 -23.84 21.85 -23.69
CA ALA A 54 -24.70 22.98 -23.34
C ALA A 54 -25.80 22.59 -22.32
N GLY A 55 -26.06 21.30 -22.16
CA GLY A 55 -27.10 20.79 -21.26
C GLY A 55 -27.52 19.35 -21.57
N VAL A 56 -28.64 18.95 -20.98
CA VAL A 56 -29.26 17.64 -21.16
C VAL A 56 -30.20 17.69 -22.35
N HIS A 57 -30.12 16.70 -23.24
CA HIS A 57 -31.00 16.60 -24.40
C HIS A 57 -32.12 15.61 -24.12
N LEU A 58 -33.36 16.05 -24.23
CA LEU A 58 -34.54 15.19 -24.27
C LEU A 58 -34.77 14.79 -25.74
N LEU A 59 -34.76 13.51 -26.04
CA LEU A 59 -35.14 12.96 -27.33
C LEU A 59 -36.64 12.64 -27.28
N LEU A 60 -37.44 13.49 -27.93
CA LEU A 60 -38.90 13.44 -27.89
C LEU A 60 -39.46 12.54 -29.00
N GLU A 61 -38.85 12.59 -30.18
CA GLU A 61 -39.19 11.76 -31.34
C GLU A 61 -37.92 11.39 -32.12
N GLY A 62 -37.92 10.21 -32.75
CA GLY A 62 -36.82 9.74 -33.59
C GLY A 62 -35.83 8.81 -32.87
N THR A 63 -34.67 8.61 -33.49
CA THR A 63 -33.60 7.74 -32.98
C THR A 63 -32.26 8.43 -33.15
N ALA A 64 -31.48 8.52 -32.07
CA ALA A 64 -30.12 9.03 -32.08
C ALA A 64 -29.12 7.88 -31.93
N GLN A 65 -28.00 7.95 -32.63
CA GLN A 65 -26.92 6.97 -32.52
C GLN A 65 -25.74 7.55 -31.75
N THR A 66 -25.25 6.80 -30.78
CA THR A 66 -24.03 7.10 -30.02
C THR A 66 -22.85 6.36 -30.64
N ILE A 67 -21.80 7.09 -30.97
CA ILE A 67 -20.62 6.59 -31.68
C ILE A 67 -19.38 7.01 -30.92
N LYS A 68 -18.45 6.09 -30.68
CA LYS A 68 -17.12 6.40 -30.13
C LYS A 68 -16.14 6.61 -31.28
N VAL A 69 -15.45 7.75 -31.32
CA VAL A 69 -14.43 8.04 -32.32
C VAL A 69 -13.04 7.79 -31.71
N LEU A 70 -12.30 6.85 -32.29
CA LEU A 70 -10.96 6.43 -31.88
C LEU A 70 -9.98 6.67 -33.04
N GLY A 71 -9.44 7.89 -33.13
CA GLY A 71 -8.61 8.30 -34.26
C GLY A 71 -9.42 8.31 -35.56
N GLU A 72 -9.02 7.51 -36.56
CA GLU A 72 -9.73 7.37 -37.84
C GLU A 72 -10.88 6.34 -37.80
N ARG A 73 -11.03 5.59 -36.70
CA ARG A 73 -12.06 4.55 -36.56
C ARG A 73 -13.26 5.04 -35.76
N THR A 74 -14.45 4.70 -36.21
CA THR A 74 -15.71 4.92 -35.48
C THR A 74 -16.32 3.59 -35.06
N GLU A 75 -16.76 3.51 -33.81
CA GLU A 75 -17.41 2.31 -33.25
C GLU A 75 -18.79 2.68 -32.71
N PRO A 76 -19.88 2.04 -33.19
CA PRO A 76 -21.22 2.29 -32.66
C PRO A 76 -21.32 1.75 -31.23
N VAL A 77 -21.72 2.61 -30.29
CA VAL A 77 -21.89 2.28 -28.87
C VAL A 77 -23.32 1.82 -28.59
N GLY A 78 -24.30 2.42 -29.28
CA GLY A 78 -25.70 2.06 -29.16
C GLY A 78 -26.63 3.12 -29.75
N ASP A 79 -27.90 2.74 -29.90
CA ASP A 79 -28.96 3.61 -30.39
C ASP A 79 -29.89 4.00 -29.24
N GLN A 80 -30.25 5.28 -29.17
CA GLN A 80 -31.18 5.88 -28.23
C GLN A 80 -32.49 6.13 -28.94
N HIS A 81 -33.59 5.63 -28.36
CA HIS A 81 -34.92 5.71 -28.98
C HIS A 81 -35.80 6.63 -28.15
N ALA A 82 -36.54 7.51 -28.83
CA ALA A 82 -37.52 8.36 -28.19
C ALA A 82 -38.67 7.54 -27.56
N PRO A 83 -39.27 8.00 -26.44
CA PRO A 83 -38.88 9.15 -25.62
C PRO A 83 -37.77 8.79 -24.63
N THR A 84 -36.71 9.60 -24.55
CA THR A 84 -35.61 9.39 -23.58
C THR A 84 -34.84 10.68 -23.33
N TRP A 85 -33.85 10.67 -22.45
CA TRP A 85 -32.97 11.80 -22.17
C TRP A 85 -31.50 11.38 -22.18
N MET A 86 -30.62 12.31 -22.51
CA MET A 86 -29.22 12.04 -22.81
C MET A 86 -28.33 13.18 -22.32
N GLY A 87 -27.09 12.84 -21.96
CA GLY A 87 -26.04 13.82 -21.68
C GLY A 87 -25.90 14.25 -20.21
N ALA A 88 -26.74 13.80 -19.27
CA ALA A 88 -26.64 14.32 -17.90
C ALA A 88 -25.31 14.00 -17.21
N ILE A 89 -24.63 12.89 -17.53
CA ILE A 89 -23.31 12.59 -16.97
C ILE A 89 -22.34 13.74 -17.27
N GLY A 90 -22.17 14.10 -18.55
CA GLY A 90 -21.25 15.18 -18.92
C GLY A 90 -21.72 16.57 -18.47
N THR A 91 -23.03 16.77 -18.31
CA THR A 91 -23.58 17.99 -17.70
C THR A 91 -23.25 18.10 -16.21
N LEU A 92 -23.40 17.02 -15.45
CA LEU A 92 -23.14 16.97 -14.00
C LEU A 92 -21.66 17.08 -13.67
N THR A 93 -20.81 16.33 -14.39
CA THR A 93 -19.36 16.33 -14.16
C THR A 93 -18.66 17.51 -14.82
N ARG A 94 -19.36 18.29 -15.65
CA ARG A 94 -18.79 19.35 -16.51
C ARG A 94 -17.62 18.86 -17.36
N THR A 95 -17.56 17.56 -17.66
CA THR A 95 -16.54 16.97 -18.53
C THR A 95 -17.11 16.72 -19.92
N PRO A 96 -16.35 17.00 -21.00
CA PRO A 96 -16.77 16.67 -22.35
C PRO A 96 -17.11 15.19 -22.52
N LEU A 97 -18.12 14.88 -23.33
CA LEU A 97 -18.44 13.49 -23.66
C LEU A 97 -17.34 12.87 -24.52
N SER A 98 -16.98 11.63 -24.21
CA SER A 98 -16.03 10.81 -24.97
C SER A 98 -16.67 10.11 -26.19
N VAL A 99 -17.90 10.50 -26.53
CA VAL A 99 -18.72 9.93 -27.61
C VAL A 99 -19.34 11.05 -28.43
N ARG A 100 -19.57 10.79 -29.70
CA ARG A 100 -20.34 11.60 -30.64
C ARG A 100 -21.77 11.09 -30.70
N MET A 101 -22.73 12.00 -30.81
CA MET A 101 -24.16 11.66 -30.97
C MET A 101 -24.67 12.25 -32.29
N VAL A 102 -25.29 11.41 -33.12
CA VAL A 102 -25.78 11.77 -34.46
C VAL A 102 -27.24 11.33 -34.58
N ALA A 103 -28.08 12.17 -35.19
CA ALA A 103 -29.46 11.81 -35.50
C ALA A 103 -29.48 10.69 -36.55
N ARG A 104 -30.08 9.54 -36.25
CA ARG A 104 -30.19 8.41 -37.18
C ARG A 104 -31.44 8.54 -38.06
N THR A 105 -32.51 9.06 -37.49
CA THR A 105 -33.72 9.51 -38.18
C THR A 105 -33.87 11.03 -38.02
N GLU A 106 -34.88 11.63 -38.62
CA GLU A 106 -35.35 12.94 -38.18
C GLU A 106 -35.66 12.88 -36.67
N CYS A 107 -35.09 13.79 -35.90
CA CYS A 107 -35.17 13.83 -34.45
C CYS A 107 -35.75 15.15 -33.99
N ARG A 108 -36.71 15.09 -33.07
CA ARG A 108 -37.22 16.25 -32.32
C ARG A 108 -36.66 16.18 -30.92
N LEU A 109 -35.92 17.21 -30.53
CA LEU A 109 -35.15 17.29 -29.31
C LEU A 109 -35.60 18.50 -28.48
N ALA A 110 -35.41 18.43 -27.18
CA ALA A 110 -35.44 19.60 -26.31
C ALA A 110 -34.16 19.68 -25.47
N LEU A 111 -33.43 20.77 -25.59
CA LEU A 111 -32.26 21.07 -24.76
C LEU A 111 -32.71 21.69 -23.45
N LEU A 112 -32.32 21.06 -22.34
CA LEU A 112 -32.39 21.62 -20.99
C LEU A 112 -31.02 22.22 -20.65
N PRO A 113 -30.87 23.56 -20.57
CA PRO A 113 -29.59 24.20 -20.30
C PRO A 113 -28.95 23.67 -19.02
N ALA A 114 -27.62 23.49 -19.03
CA ALA A 114 -26.88 22.82 -17.96
C ALA A 114 -27.17 23.39 -16.57
N ASP A 115 -27.05 24.71 -16.39
CA ASP A 115 -27.23 25.34 -15.09
C ASP A 115 -28.69 25.29 -14.60
N ASP A 116 -29.65 25.40 -15.52
CA ASP A 116 -31.07 25.27 -15.20
C ASP A 116 -31.46 23.83 -14.85
N PHE A 117 -30.95 22.85 -15.60
CA PHE A 117 -31.12 21.43 -15.32
C PHE A 117 -30.57 21.09 -13.93
N LEU A 118 -29.35 21.50 -13.61
CA LEU A 118 -28.74 21.24 -12.31
C LEU A 118 -29.57 21.85 -11.17
N ARG A 119 -30.01 23.10 -11.34
CA ARG A 119 -30.83 23.80 -10.36
C ARG A 119 -32.13 23.07 -10.08
N LEU A 120 -32.88 22.68 -11.11
CA LEU A 120 -34.17 22.00 -10.96
C LEU A 120 -34.02 20.55 -10.51
N ALA A 121 -33.05 19.81 -11.07
CA ALA A 121 -32.80 18.41 -10.70
C ALA A 121 -32.39 18.28 -9.23
N LEU A 122 -31.63 19.23 -8.67
CA LEU A 122 -31.27 19.24 -7.26
C LEU A 122 -32.43 19.71 -6.35
N ALA A 123 -33.30 20.59 -6.86
CA ALA A 123 -34.45 21.11 -6.10
C ALA A 123 -35.63 20.13 -6.02
N GLN A 124 -35.74 19.21 -6.98
CA GLN A 124 -36.86 18.27 -7.11
C GLN A 124 -36.41 16.82 -6.78
N PRO A 125 -36.75 16.28 -5.59
CA PRO A 125 -36.27 14.98 -5.13
C PRO A 125 -36.51 13.78 -6.07
N PRO A 126 -37.67 13.65 -6.76
CA PRO A 126 -37.91 12.54 -7.69
C PRO A 126 -36.93 12.56 -8.88
N VAL A 127 -36.68 13.73 -9.46
CA VAL A 127 -35.72 13.91 -10.55
C VAL A 127 -34.31 13.62 -10.07
N HIS A 128 -33.93 14.17 -8.91
CA HIS A 128 -32.63 13.95 -8.29
C HIS A 128 -32.31 12.46 -8.16
N ALA A 129 -33.24 11.69 -7.57
CA ALA A 129 -33.05 10.26 -7.33
C ALA A 129 -32.83 9.50 -8.64
N ARG A 130 -33.59 9.82 -9.69
CA ARG A 130 -33.48 9.18 -11.01
C ARG A 130 -32.16 9.48 -11.69
N VAL A 131 -31.76 10.76 -11.68
CA VAL A 131 -30.48 11.20 -12.23
C VAL A 131 -29.32 10.48 -11.53
N MET A 132 -29.34 10.41 -10.19
CA MET A 132 -28.30 9.72 -9.43
C MET A 132 -28.30 8.20 -9.68
N HIS A 133 -29.45 7.58 -9.86
CA HIS A 133 -29.54 6.15 -10.18
C HIS A 133 -28.84 5.79 -11.51
N GLN A 134 -28.95 6.64 -12.53
CA GLN A 134 -28.27 6.43 -13.82
C GLN A 134 -26.78 6.80 -13.78
N VAL A 135 -26.39 7.81 -12.98
CA VAL A 135 -25.03 8.35 -12.97
C VAL A 135 -24.10 7.55 -12.04
N ALA A 136 -24.59 7.05 -10.90
CA ALA A 136 -23.78 6.37 -9.89
C ALA A 136 -22.96 5.18 -10.44
N PRO A 137 -23.49 4.27 -11.30
CA PRO A 137 -22.71 3.15 -11.84
C PRO A 137 -21.56 3.57 -12.78
N VAL A 138 -21.64 4.77 -13.37
CA VAL A 138 -20.59 5.30 -14.23
C VAL A 138 -19.52 5.98 -13.39
N MET A 139 -19.92 6.78 -12.39
CA MET A 139 -18.98 7.39 -11.44
C MET A 139 -18.16 6.34 -10.69
N GLN A 140 -18.78 5.24 -10.25
CA GLN A 140 -18.07 4.12 -9.62
C GLN A 140 -17.01 3.49 -10.54
N ARG A 141 -17.30 3.37 -11.84
CA ARG A 141 -16.33 2.87 -12.83
C ARG A 141 -15.18 3.86 -13.05
N VAL A 142 -15.48 5.15 -13.20
CA VAL A 142 -14.44 6.18 -13.34
C VAL A 142 -13.53 6.21 -12.10
N ALA A 143 -14.12 6.24 -10.90
CA ALA A 143 -13.39 6.18 -9.64
C ALA A 143 -12.56 4.89 -9.51
N SER A 144 -13.03 3.74 -10.00
CA SER A 144 -12.24 2.50 -9.99
C SER A 144 -11.04 2.53 -10.94
N ILE A 145 -11.14 3.25 -12.06
CA ILE A 145 -10.04 3.43 -13.01
C ILE A 145 -9.00 4.41 -12.45
N GLU A 146 -9.46 5.51 -11.85
CA GLU A 146 -8.59 6.47 -11.17
C GLU A 146 -7.90 5.82 -9.97
N ALA A 147 -8.64 5.08 -9.12
CA ALA A 147 -8.05 4.30 -8.03
C ALA A 147 -7.04 3.25 -8.53
N GLY A 148 -7.28 2.64 -9.70
CA GLY A 148 -6.31 1.76 -10.36
C GLY A 148 -5.04 2.50 -10.81
N ARG A 149 -5.16 3.74 -11.25
CA ARG A 149 -4.03 4.60 -11.66
C ARG A 149 -3.25 5.10 -10.44
N ASP A 150 -3.92 5.53 -9.38
CA ASP A 150 -3.30 5.88 -8.10
C ASP A 150 -2.57 4.68 -7.51
N ARG A 151 -3.14 3.48 -7.65
CA ARG A 151 -2.50 2.23 -7.23
C ARG A 151 -1.22 1.97 -8.02
N LEU A 152 -1.19 2.25 -9.32
CA LEU A 152 0.01 2.12 -10.16
C LEU A 152 1.06 3.18 -9.82
N GLU A 153 0.65 4.40 -9.49
CA GLU A 153 1.56 5.47 -9.06
C GLU A 153 2.12 5.21 -7.66
N SER A 154 1.27 4.76 -6.73
CA SER A 154 1.68 4.26 -5.41
C SER A 154 2.58 3.03 -5.53
N LEU A 155 2.29 2.09 -6.43
CA LEU A 155 3.18 0.97 -6.75
C LEU A 155 4.51 1.46 -7.33
N GLY A 156 4.52 2.54 -8.12
CA GLY A 156 5.74 3.17 -8.63
C GLY A 156 6.63 3.73 -7.51
N THR A 157 6.03 4.49 -6.59
CA THR A 157 6.70 5.03 -5.40
C THR A 157 7.15 3.92 -4.45
N MET A 158 6.29 2.93 -4.19
CA MET A 158 6.62 1.75 -3.38
C MET A 158 7.72 0.91 -4.05
N ALA A 159 7.70 0.73 -5.37
CA ALA A 159 8.75 0.00 -6.09
C ALA A 159 10.11 0.71 -5.97
N ALA A 160 10.13 2.05 -6.03
CA ALA A 160 11.34 2.82 -5.79
C ALA A 160 11.84 2.68 -4.33
N GLY A 161 10.94 2.80 -3.35
CA GLY A 161 11.24 2.58 -1.93
C GLY A 161 11.75 1.18 -1.65
N LEU A 162 11.04 0.15 -2.14
CA LEU A 162 11.40 -1.26 -2.03
C LEU A 162 12.71 -1.59 -2.74
N ALA A 163 12.98 -0.99 -3.91
CA ALA A 163 14.27 -1.17 -4.58
C ALA A 163 15.41 -0.63 -3.71
N HIS A 164 15.23 0.52 -3.08
CA HIS A 164 16.19 1.04 -2.10
C HIS A 164 16.32 0.12 -0.89
N GLU A 165 15.20 -0.36 -0.34
CA GLU A 165 15.17 -1.27 0.81
C GLU A 165 15.78 -2.64 0.52
N LEU A 166 15.72 -3.13 -0.71
CA LEU A 166 16.31 -4.39 -1.16
C LEU A 166 17.80 -4.22 -1.47
N ASN A 167 18.19 -3.08 -2.04
CA ASN A 167 19.59 -2.77 -2.33
C ASN A 167 20.44 -2.64 -1.06
N ASN A 168 19.88 -2.15 0.04
CA ASN A 168 20.60 -2.00 1.31
C ASN A 168 21.13 -3.34 1.88
N PRO A 169 20.30 -4.36 2.16
CA PRO A 169 20.77 -5.66 2.60
C PRO A 169 21.56 -6.39 1.50
N ALA A 170 21.27 -6.16 0.22
CA ALA A 170 22.08 -6.72 -0.87
C ALA A 170 23.53 -6.21 -0.85
N ALA A 171 23.70 -4.89 -0.63
CA ALA A 171 25.01 -4.27 -0.53
C ALA A 171 25.76 -4.73 0.74
N ALA A 172 25.05 -4.90 1.86
CA ALA A 172 25.61 -5.47 3.08
C ALA A 172 26.08 -6.92 2.86
N ALA A 173 25.20 -7.80 2.34
CA ALA A 173 25.54 -9.18 2.02
C ALA A 173 26.73 -9.29 1.06
N LYS A 174 26.80 -8.41 0.04
CA LYS A 174 27.93 -8.37 -0.90
C LYS A 174 29.24 -7.98 -0.20
N ARG A 175 29.22 -7.00 0.69
CA ARG A 175 30.41 -6.60 1.47
C ARG A 175 30.83 -7.72 2.42
N ALA A 176 29.87 -8.30 3.14
CA ALA A 176 30.13 -9.40 4.06
C ALA A 176 30.76 -10.60 3.33
N ALA A 177 30.25 -10.94 2.14
CA ALA A 177 30.83 -12.00 1.31
C ALA A 177 32.28 -11.71 0.87
N ALA A 178 32.59 -10.46 0.50
CA ALA A 178 33.94 -10.06 0.10
C ALA A 178 34.92 -10.14 1.29
N GLN A 179 34.56 -9.56 2.42
CA GLN A 179 35.38 -9.62 3.64
C GLN A 179 35.54 -11.05 4.18
N MET A 180 34.54 -11.91 3.97
CA MET A 180 34.62 -13.32 4.36
C MET A 180 35.66 -14.06 3.50
N ALA A 181 35.80 -13.71 2.23
CA ALA A 181 36.86 -14.26 1.38
C ALA A 181 38.25 -13.86 1.91
N ASP A 182 38.44 -12.58 2.27
CA ASP A 182 39.70 -12.11 2.88
C ASP A 182 40.00 -12.83 4.20
N ALA A 183 38.99 -13.05 5.06
CA ALA A 183 39.14 -13.80 6.30
C ALA A 183 39.54 -15.27 6.06
N LEU A 184 38.96 -15.92 5.04
CA LEU A 184 39.31 -17.30 4.66
C LEU A 184 40.75 -17.41 4.12
N ASP A 185 41.24 -16.38 3.44
CA ASP A 185 42.64 -16.30 2.99
C ASP A 185 43.60 -16.19 4.19
N ILE A 186 43.26 -15.37 5.19
CA ILE A 186 44.03 -15.27 6.45
C ILE A 186 44.04 -16.61 7.19
N LEU A 187 42.88 -17.29 7.29
CA LEU A 187 42.79 -18.61 7.90
C LEU A 187 43.70 -19.62 7.20
N SER A 188 43.71 -19.62 5.86
CA SER A 188 44.55 -20.53 5.07
C SER A 188 46.05 -20.22 5.24
N ALA A 189 46.43 -18.95 5.33
CA ALA A 189 47.82 -18.53 5.54
C ALA A 189 48.32 -18.87 6.95
N SER A 190 47.47 -18.71 7.97
CA SER A 190 47.84 -18.96 9.36
C SER A 190 48.17 -20.43 9.66
N LEU A 191 47.56 -21.39 8.93
CA LEU A 191 47.97 -22.80 8.98
C LEU A 191 49.43 -23.02 8.58
N GLY A 192 49.95 -22.26 7.60
CA GLY A 192 51.36 -22.30 7.23
C GLY A 192 52.27 -21.75 8.34
N SER A 193 51.82 -20.69 9.02
CA SER A 193 52.58 -20.07 10.12
C SER A 193 52.79 -21.02 11.31
N PHE A 194 51.82 -21.90 11.61
CA PHE A 194 51.99 -22.91 12.67
C PHE A 194 53.08 -23.94 12.34
N VAL A 195 53.18 -24.32 11.06
CA VAL A 195 54.22 -25.25 10.60
C VAL A 195 55.59 -24.59 10.66
N ASP A 196 55.71 -23.34 10.20
CA ASP A 196 56.97 -22.60 10.20
C ASP A 196 57.46 -22.28 11.62
N ALA A 197 56.53 -22.04 12.55
CA ALA A 197 56.84 -21.80 13.97
C ALA A 197 57.20 -23.08 14.76
N GLY A 198 57.03 -24.26 14.17
CA GLY A 198 57.37 -25.54 14.81
C GLY A 198 56.41 -25.94 15.94
N VAL A 199 55.12 -25.61 15.83
CA VAL A 199 54.11 -25.97 16.83
C VAL A 199 53.96 -27.49 16.88
N GLU A 200 54.15 -28.06 18.07
CA GLU A 200 54.02 -29.51 18.30
C GLU A 200 52.57 -29.98 18.20
N ARG A 201 52.36 -31.26 17.89
CA ARG A 201 51.01 -31.82 17.69
C ARG A 201 50.09 -31.66 18.91
N ALA A 202 50.64 -31.79 20.11
CA ALA A 202 49.87 -31.67 21.36
C ALA A 202 49.36 -30.23 21.55
N ASP A 203 50.21 -29.25 21.26
CA ASP A 203 49.89 -27.83 21.37
C ASP A 203 48.93 -27.39 20.28
N ALA A 204 49.10 -27.89 19.05
CA ALA A 204 48.16 -27.63 17.95
C ALA A 204 46.73 -28.09 18.30
N GLN A 205 46.57 -29.21 19.01
CA GLN A 205 45.25 -29.65 19.48
C GLN A 205 44.66 -28.67 20.50
N GLN A 206 45.47 -28.18 21.45
CA GLN A 206 45.00 -27.20 22.44
C GLN A 206 44.60 -25.87 21.80
N LEU A 207 45.35 -25.40 20.79
CA LEU A 207 44.98 -24.20 20.03
C LEU A 207 43.63 -24.39 19.32
N VAL A 208 43.38 -25.56 18.74
CA VAL A 208 42.07 -25.88 18.13
C VAL A 208 40.95 -25.90 19.15
N ASP A 209 41.18 -26.47 20.33
CA ASP A 209 40.18 -26.50 21.40
C ASP A 209 39.85 -25.07 21.88
N LEU A 210 40.86 -24.18 22.01
CA LEU A 210 40.68 -22.78 22.36
C LEU A 210 39.93 -21.98 21.29
N GLN A 211 40.18 -22.25 20.01
CA GLN A 211 39.44 -21.63 18.90
C GLN A 211 37.97 -22.07 18.89
N GLN A 212 37.70 -23.35 19.15
CA GLN A 212 36.33 -23.85 19.28
C GLN A 212 35.61 -23.24 20.51
N GLU A 213 36.32 -23.09 21.63
CA GLU A 213 35.82 -22.37 22.80
C GLU A 213 35.40 -20.94 22.43
N ALA A 214 36.27 -20.20 21.73
CA ALA A 214 35.99 -18.83 21.29
C ALA A 214 34.77 -18.76 20.36
N LEU A 215 34.66 -19.66 19.38
CA LEU A 215 33.53 -19.73 18.45
C LEU A 215 32.21 -20.15 19.13
N ALA A 216 32.28 -20.83 20.28
CA ALA A 216 31.11 -21.27 21.03
C ALA A 216 30.58 -20.22 22.03
N ARG A 217 31.37 -19.18 22.37
CA ARG A 217 30.91 -18.09 23.23
C ARG A 217 29.77 -17.35 22.53
N LYS A 218 28.67 -17.11 23.26
CA LYS A 218 27.54 -16.33 22.75
C LYS A 218 27.91 -14.85 22.79
N CYS A 219 27.88 -14.15 21.65
CA CYS A 219 27.92 -12.69 21.61
C CYS A 219 26.79 -12.12 22.48
N SER A 220 27.15 -11.28 23.45
CA SER A 220 26.22 -10.54 24.30
C SER A 220 26.38 -9.05 24.03
N LEU A 221 25.80 -8.56 22.95
CA LEU A 221 25.74 -7.12 22.66
C LEU A 221 24.35 -6.61 23.03
N THR A 222 24.16 -6.24 24.29
CA THR A 222 23.05 -5.36 24.72
C THR A 222 23.53 -3.91 24.72
N ALA A 223 22.63 -2.92 24.78
CA ALA A 223 23.01 -1.50 24.80
C ALA A 223 23.86 -1.09 26.02
N LEU A 224 23.73 -1.81 27.15
CA LEU A 224 24.67 -1.71 28.29
C LEU A 224 26.05 -2.31 27.94
N GLY A 225 26.09 -3.30 27.04
CA GLY A 225 27.32 -3.95 26.59
C GLY A 225 28.09 -3.22 25.48
N ALA A 226 27.62 -2.10 24.92
CA ALA A 226 28.38 -1.37 23.89
C ALA A 226 29.53 -0.55 24.49
N LEU A 227 29.34 0.01 25.70
CA LEU A 227 30.40 0.64 26.48
C LEU A 227 31.34 -0.42 27.04
N ASP A 228 30.80 -1.49 27.63
CA ASP A 228 31.61 -2.60 28.14
C ASP A 228 32.43 -3.30 27.03
N ALA A 229 31.92 -3.35 25.80
CA ALA A 229 32.63 -3.90 24.65
C ALA A 229 33.79 -3.01 24.19
N ALA A 230 33.61 -1.68 24.19
CA ALA A 230 34.68 -0.74 23.87
C ALA A 230 35.80 -0.78 24.94
N ASP A 231 35.42 -0.82 26.22
CA ASP A 231 36.39 -0.95 27.32
C ASP A 231 37.15 -2.29 27.23
N ALA A 232 36.46 -3.38 26.85
CA ALA A 232 37.10 -4.69 26.65
C ALA A 232 38.02 -4.71 25.42
N GLU A 233 37.65 -4.01 24.34
CA GLU A 233 38.49 -3.85 23.15
C GLU A 233 39.78 -3.10 23.49
N ASP A 234 39.68 -1.96 24.17
CA ASP A 234 40.85 -1.17 24.61
C ASP A 234 41.78 -2.00 25.51
N ALA A 235 41.22 -2.72 26.49
CA ALA A 235 42.01 -3.57 27.39
C ALA A 235 42.73 -4.71 26.64
N LEU A 236 42.06 -5.34 25.67
CA LEU A 236 42.67 -6.39 24.85
C LEU A 236 43.74 -5.82 23.91
N ALA A 237 43.54 -4.62 23.34
CA ALA A 237 44.53 -3.96 22.50
C ALA A 237 45.82 -3.68 23.29
N ASP A 238 45.70 -3.10 24.50
CA ASP A 238 46.83 -2.85 25.40
C ASP A 238 47.56 -4.15 25.73
N ARG A 239 46.81 -5.23 26.05
CA ARG A 239 47.39 -6.52 26.39
C ARG A 239 48.13 -7.16 25.21
N LEU A 240 47.60 -7.03 24.00
CA LEU A 240 48.23 -7.56 22.78
C LEU A 240 49.54 -6.81 22.47
N ASP A 241 49.59 -5.50 22.72
CA ASP A 241 50.80 -4.69 22.60
C ASP A 241 51.86 -5.11 23.63
N GLU A 242 51.46 -5.40 24.88
CA GLU A 242 52.37 -5.93 25.91
C GLU A 242 52.96 -7.30 25.55
N LEU A 243 52.18 -8.14 24.87
CA LEU A 243 52.61 -9.44 24.36
C LEU A 243 53.47 -9.33 23.09
N GLY A 244 53.67 -8.12 22.55
CA GLY A 244 54.48 -7.86 21.37
C GLY A 244 53.83 -8.32 20.06
N VAL A 245 52.51 -8.40 20.02
CA VAL A 245 51.75 -8.81 18.83
C VAL A 245 51.75 -7.69 17.80
N SER A 246 52.10 -8.00 16.56
CA SER A 246 52.15 -7.00 15.50
C SER A 246 50.74 -6.62 15.09
N GLY A 247 50.35 -5.34 15.23
CA GLY A 247 49.01 -4.89 14.86
C GLY A 247 47.91 -5.45 15.77
N GLY A 248 48.19 -5.58 17.08
CA GLY A 248 47.25 -6.09 18.07
C GLY A 248 45.89 -5.36 18.07
N TRP A 249 45.89 -4.05 17.80
CA TRP A 249 44.66 -3.25 17.68
C TRP A 249 43.68 -3.76 16.61
N GLU A 250 44.14 -4.39 15.53
CA GLU A 250 43.27 -4.98 14.49
C GLU A 250 42.60 -6.27 14.97
N LEU A 251 43.17 -6.92 15.98
CA LEU A 251 42.69 -8.20 16.52
C LEU A 251 41.81 -7.99 17.76
N ALA A 252 41.88 -6.83 18.40
CA ALA A 252 41.16 -6.53 19.62
C ALA A 252 39.64 -6.60 19.45
N GLU A 253 39.07 -5.91 18.44
CA GLU A 253 37.63 -5.89 18.16
C GLU A 253 37.00 -7.30 18.06
N PRO A 254 37.47 -8.21 17.18
CA PRO A 254 36.85 -9.53 17.05
C PRO A 254 37.01 -10.41 18.29
N LEU A 255 38.10 -10.26 19.05
CA LEU A 255 38.33 -10.99 20.30
C LEU A 255 37.42 -10.47 21.42
N ALA A 256 37.28 -9.14 21.54
CA ALA A 256 36.39 -8.47 22.49
C ALA A 256 34.92 -8.80 22.22
N ALA A 257 34.51 -8.77 20.95
CA ALA A 257 33.14 -9.11 20.53
C ALA A 257 32.75 -10.57 20.84
N ALA A 258 33.74 -11.47 20.90
CA ALA A 258 33.57 -12.85 21.34
C ALA A 258 33.60 -13.03 22.87
N GLY A 259 33.83 -11.93 23.61
CA GLY A 259 33.94 -11.91 25.06
C GLY A 259 35.17 -12.67 25.56
N LEU A 260 36.27 -12.64 24.81
CA LEU A 260 37.54 -13.23 25.24
C LEU A 260 38.24 -12.30 26.22
N ASP A 261 38.91 -12.88 27.20
CA ASP A 261 39.57 -12.19 28.31
C ASP A 261 41.08 -12.45 28.31
N GLU A 262 41.81 -11.75 29.18
CA GLU A 262 43.25 -11.92 29.35
C GLU A 262 43.63 -13.36 29.71
N ASP A 263 42.81 -14.05 30.50
CA ASP A 263 43.02 -15.45 30.87
C ASP A 263 42.99 -16.37 29.64
N TRP A 264 42.07 -16.12 28.71
CA TRP A 264 42.04 -16.83 27.43
C TRP A 264 43.27 -16.51 26.58
N LEU A 265 43.69 -15.25 26.50
CA LEU A 265 44.91 -14.84 25.77
C LEU A 265 46.16 -15.54 26.32
N GLN A 266 46.28 -15.63 27.64
CA GLN A 266 47.42 -16.29 28.29
C GLN A 266 47.44 -17.79 27.97
N ARG A 267 46.29 -18.47 28.02
CA ARG A 267 46.19 -19.88 27.61
C ARG A 267 46.59 -20.08 26.15
N LEU A 268 46.23 -19.16 25.26
CA LEU A 268 46.66 -19.22 23.86
C LEU A 268 48.20 -19.08 23.76
N ALA A 269 48.77 -18.09 24.45
CA ALA A 269 50.20 -17.83 24.46
C ALA A 269 51.03 -19.02 24.95
N ASP A 270 50.57 -19.69 26.01
CA ASP A 270 51.23 -20.85 26.62
C ASP A 270 51.39 -22.02 25.63
N HIS A 271 50.43 -22.20 24.71
CA HIS A 271 50.45 -23.29 23.73
C HIS A 271 51.00 -22.86 22.36
N SER A 272 50.95 -21.58 22.03
CA SER A 272 51.44 -21.09 20.72
C SER A 272 52.95 -20.84 20.68
N GLY A 273 53.58 -20.56 21.84
CA GLY A 273 55.00 -20.22 21.92
C GLY A 273 55.40 -19.12 20.91
N PRO A 274 56.40 -19.35 20.03
CA PRO A 274 56.81 -18.35 19.03
C PRO A 274 55.75 -18.08 17.94
N GLY A 275 54.70 -18.91 17.84
CA GLY A 275 53.60 -18.78 16.87
C GLY A 275 52.41 -17.95 17.35
N LEU A 276 52.52 -17.20 18.44
CA LEU A 276 51.41 -16.44 19.06
C LEU A 276 50.70 -15.50 18.07
N ASP A 277 51.44 -14.74 17.26
CA ASP A 277 50.85 -13.82 16.26
C ASP A 277 49.98 -14.58 15.25
N GLY A 278 50.47 -15.72 14.75
CA GLY A 278 49.72 -16.61 13.86
C GLY A 278 48.48 -17.21 14.53
N ALA A 279 48.59 -17.60 15.80
CA ALA A 279 47.47 -18.14 16.58
C ALA A 279 46.35 -17.12 16.79
N LEU A 280 46.70 -15.88 17.15
CA LEU A 280 45.74 -14.80 17.36
C LEU A 280 45.06 -14.40 16.06
N ARG A 281 45.83 -14.23 14.97
CA ARG A 281 45.27 -13.94 13.64
C ARG A 281 44.34 -15.04 13.16
N TRP A 282 44.66 -16.30 13.44
CA TRP A 282 43.82 -17.44 13.09
C TRP A 282 42.49 -17.42 13.85
N VAL A 283 42.51 -17.19 15.16
CA VAL A 283 41.28 -17.11 15.96
C VAL A 283 40.45 -15.88 15.58
N ALA A 284 41.07 -14.70 15.47
CA ALA A 284 40.40 -13.49 15.04
C ALA A 284 39.74 -13.65 13.67
N ALA A 285 40.47 -14.18 12.67
CA ALA A 285 39.90 -14.44 11.34
C ALA A 285 38.75 -15.47 11.38
N SER A 286 38.79 -16.44 12.29
CA SER A 286 37.72 -17.42 12.49
C SER A 286 36.45 -16.76 13.02
N LEU A 287 36.60 -15.87 14.00
CA LEU A 287 35.51 -15.10 14.60
C LEU A 287 34.92 -14.12 13.59
N THR A 288 35.76 -13.38 12.87
CA THR A 288 35.34 -12.48 11.78
C THR A 288 34.58 -13.23 10.70
N ALA A 289 35.11 -14.36 10.20
CA ALA A 289 34.43 -15.18 9.19
C ALA A 289 33.06 -15.69 9.69
N ARG A 290 32.94 -16.07 10.98
CA ARG A 290 31.68 -16.48 11.58
C ARG A 290 30.69 -15.31 11.66
N GLY A 291 31.13 -14.14 12.10
CA GLY A 291 30.29 -12.93 12.18
C GLY A 291 29.76 -12.51 10.82
N LEU A 292 30.63 -12.47 9.81
CA LEU A 292 30.24 -12.14 8.42
C LEU A 292 29.27 -13.16 7.83
N ALA A 293 29.43 -14.45 8.14
CA ALA A 293 28.49 -15.48 7.72
C ALA A 293 27.09 -15.28 8.33
N LEU A 294 27.01 -14.87 9.60
CA LEU A 294 25.75 -14.55 10.28
C LEU A 294 25.10 -13.30 9.68
N GLU A 295 25.87 -12.23 9.45
CA GLU A 295 25.38 -11.00 8.81
C GLU A 295 24.82 -11.28 7.40
N LEU A 296 25.51 -12.15 6.64
CA LEU A 296 25.08 -12.57 5.31
C LEU A 296 23.78 -13.39 5.39
N GLN A 297 23.65 -14.29 6.35
CA GLN A 297 22.41 -15.03 6.59
C GLN A 297 21.25 -14.10 6.95
N GLU A 298 21.46 -13.13 7.84
CA GLU A 298 20.43 -12.15 8.21
C GLU A 298 20.03 -11.27 7.03
N SER A 299 21.01 -10.74 6.29
CA SER A 299 20.78 -9.89 5.13
C SER A 299 20.01 -10.63 4.03
N THR A 300 20.38 -11.89 3.74
CA THR A 300 19.69 -12.70 2.73
C THR A 300 18.29 -13.14 3.18
N ALA A 301 18.10 -13.46 4.46
CA ALA A 301 16.78 -13.74 5.02
C ALA A 301 15.86 -12.50 4.92
N ARG A 302 16.38 -11.31 5.25
CA ARG A 302 15.65 -10.05 5.10
C ARG A 302 15.28 -9.79 3.63
N MET A 303 16.21 -10.00 2.68
CA MET A 303 15.91 -9.89 1.25
C MET A 303 14.80 -10.85 0.82
N SER A 304 14.85 -12.10 1.27
CA SER A 304 13.81 -13.10 0.97
C SER A 304 12.45 -12.69 1.52
N SER A 305 12.40 -12.16 2.75
CA SER A 305 11.16 -11.66 3.36
C SER A 305 10.56 -10.48 2.59
N LEU A 306 11.39 -9.52 2.16
CA LEU A 306 10.97 -8.38 1.35
C LEU A 306 10.42 -8.83 -0.01
N VAL A 307 11.15 -9.71 -0.72
CA VAL A 307 10.68 -10.25 -2.01
C VAL A 307 9.39 -11.05 -1.83
N GLY A 308 9.28 -11.83 -0.76
CA GLY A 308 8.07 -12.57 -0.38
C GLY A 308 6.88 -11.64 -0.18
N ALA A 309 7.04 -10.58 0.61
CA ALA A 309 6.01 -9.57 0.86
C ALA A 309 5.57 -8.87 -0.43
N VAL A 310 6.51 -8.46 -1.29
CA VAL A 310 6.20 -7.83 -2.58
C VAL A 310 5.46 -8.79 -3.50
N LYS A 311 5.89 -10.06 -3.56
CA LYS A 311 5.20 -11.09 -4.32
C LYS A 311 3.79 -11.31 -3.79
N GLN A 312 3.59 -11.43 -2.48
CA GLN A 312 2.25 -11.61 -1.90
C GLN A 312 1.34 -10.41 -2.16
N TYR A 313 1.88 -9.19 -2.05
CA TYR A 313 1.17 -7.96 -2.36
C TYR A 313 0.75 -7.86 -3.84
N THR A 314 1.60 -8.30 -4.77
CA THR A 314 1.36 -8.22 -6.23
C THR A 314 0.63 -9.44 -6.82
N TYR A 315 0.78 -10.64 -6.25
CA TYR A 315 0.27 -11.90 -6.80
C TYR A 315 -1.11 -12.31 -6.26
N MET A 316 -1.55 -11.76 -5.12
CA MET A 316 -2.93 -11.95 -4.64
C MET A 316 -3.98 -11.19 -5.49
N ASP A 317 -3.53 -10.45 -6.51
CA ASP A 317 -4.28 -9.53 -7.37
C ASP A 317 -5.25 -10.20 -8.39
N ARG A 318 -5.57 -11.49 -8.24
CA ARG A 318 -6.57 -12.15 -9.11
C ARG A 318 -8.00 -12.06 -8.60
N GLY A 319 -8.25 -11.35 -7.50
CA GLY A 319 -9.59 -11.25 -6.91
C GLY A 319 -10.21 -12.62 -6.61
N SER A 320 -9.38 -13.66 -6.43
CA SER A 320 -9.81 -15.01 -6.14
C SER A 320 -9.94 -15.17 -4.63
N LEU A 321 -11.02 -15.79 -4.19
CA LEU A 321 -11.19 -16.19 -2.79
C LEU A 321 -10.16 -17.26 -2.46
N VAL A 322 -9.36 -17.04 -1.42
CA VAL A 322 -8.33 -17.96 -0.94
C VAL A 322 -8.47 -18.15 0.56
N GLU A 323 -8.13 -19.33 1.04
CA GLU A 323 -7.95 -19.58 2.47
C GLU A 323 -6.58 -19.01 2.87
N ALA A 324 -6.57 -18.02 3.76
CA ALA A 324 -5.34 -17.35 4.15
C ALA A 324 -5.39 -16.85 5.60
N ASP A 325 -4.22 -16.73 6.22
CA ASP A 325 -4.07 -16.13 7.54
C ASP A 325 -4.16 -14.59 7.43
N LEU A 326 -5.05 -14.01 8.24
CA LEU A 326 -5.23 -12.57 8.36
C LEU A 326 -3.94 -11.86 8.81
N HIS A 327 -3.16 -12.48 9.71
CA HIS A 327 -1.92 -11.91 10.24
C HIS A 327 -0.86 -11.77 9.16
N GLU A 328 -0.80 -12.70 8.20
CA GLU A 328 0.12 -12.58 7.06
C GLU A 328 -0.16 -11.33 6.23
N GLY A 329 -1.44 -11.00 6.01
CA GLY A 329 -1.84 -9.79 5.30
C GLY A 329 -1.41 -8.51 6.03
N LEU A 330 -1.64 -8.46 7.35
CA LEU A 330 -1.22 -7.33 8.20
C LEU A 330 0.31 -7.15 8.21
N GLU A 331 1.07 -8.24 8.40
CA GLU A 331 2.54 -8.18 8.39
C GLU A 331 3.08 -7.81 7.01
N THR A 332 2.52 -8.35 5.93
CA THR A 332 2.89 -7.98 4.56
C THR A 332 2.71 -6.48 4.34
N THR A 333 1.58 -5.93 4.77
CA THR A 333 1.30 -4.49 4.64
C THR A 333 2.27 -3.65 5.49
N LEU A 334 2.58 -4.07 6.72
CA LEU A 334 3.57 -3.39 7.57
C LEU A 334 4.97 -3.38 6.93
N ILE A 335 5.38 -4.48 6.29
CA ILE A 335 6.66 -4.55 5.56
C ILE A 335 6.65 -3.55 4.41
N VAL A 336 5.57 -3.50 3.62
CA VAL A 336 5.44 -2.56 2.49
C VAL A 336 5.46 -1.10 2.94
N LEU A 337 4.80 -0.79 4.06
CA LEU A 337 4.79 0.54 4.67
C LEU A 337 6.04 0.83 5.52
N GLY A 338 6.98 -0.11 5.63
CA GLY A 338 8.19 0.01 6.45
C GLY A 338 9.04 1.23 6.10
N HIS A 339 9.04 1.66 4.84
CA HIS A 339 9.78 2.85 4.40
C HIS A 339 9.23 4.16 5.01
N LYS A 340 7.91 4.26 5.23
CA LYS A 340 7.29 5.40 5.92
C LYS A 340 7.61 5.35 7.41
N LEU A 341 7.45 4.18 8.03
CA LEU A 341 7.69 3.99 9.46
C LEU A 341 9.14 4.28 9.87
N LYS A 342 10.13 3.88 9.06
CA LYS A 342 11.57 4.13 9.35
C LYS A 342 11.95 5.61 9.41
N GLN A 343 11.17 6.50 8.80
CA GLN A 343 11.41 7.94 8.84
C GLN A 343 10.84 8.59 10.11
N THR A 344 10.14 7.80 10.94
CA THR A 344 9.43 8.25 12.13
C THR A 344 9.94 7.51 13.37
N GLN A 345 9.53 7.98 14.55
CA GLN A 345 9.67 7.32 15.84
C GLN A 345 8.36 6.60 16.26
N ILE A 346 7.54 6.19 15.29
CA ILE A 346 6.30 5.47 15.56
C ILE A 346 6.60 4.03 15.99
N GLN A 347 6.04 3.62 17.13
CA GLN A 347 6.10 2.25 17.63
C GLN A 347 4.91 1.44 17.12
N VAL A 348 5.16 0.26 16.52
CA VAL A 348 4.10 -0.68 16.13
C VAL A 348 4.00 -1.83 17.14
N VAL A 349 2.91 -1.87 17.90
CA VAL A 349 2.58 -2.92 18.86
C VAL A 349 1.63 -3.93 18.21
N ARG A 350 1.95 -5.22 18.33
CA ARG A 350 1.17 -6.33 17.75
C ARG A 350 0.61 -7.19 18.87
N ASP A 351 -0.71 -7.25 18.97
CA ASP A 351 -1.42 -8.11 19.91
C ASP A 351 -2.33 -9.07 19.13
N TYR A 352 -1.71 -10.14 18.63
CA TYR A 352 -2.39 -11.10 17.75
C TYR A 352 -2.88 -12.30 18.53
N ASP A 353 -4.20 -12.54 18.48
CA ASP A 353 -4.78 -13.81 18.91
C ASP A 353 -4.36 -14.92 17.93
N ARG A 354 -3.37 -15.72 18.31
CA ARG A 354 -2.84 -16.82 17.50
C ARG A 354 -3.77 -18.05 17.45
N SER A 355 -4.93 -18.01 18.11
CA SER A 355 -5.95 -19.06 18.04
C SER A 355 -6.91 -18.91 16.86
N LEU A 356 -6.83 -17.81 16.12
CA LEU A 356 -7.70 -17.52 14.99
C LEU A 356 -7.44 -18.49 13.81
N PRO A 357 -8.49 -18.98 13.14
CA PRO A 357 -8.33 -19.84 11.97
C PRO A 357 -7.98 -19.03 10.72
N PRO A 358 -7.43 -19.67 9.68
CA PRO A 358 -7.41 -19.11 8.35
C PRO A 358 -8.82 -18.72 7.90
N LEU A 359 -8.93 -17.62 7.14
CA LEU A 359 -10.19 -17.09 6.65
C LEU A 359 -10.28 -17.25 5.13
N MET A 360 -11.49 -17.53 4.64
CA MET A 360 -11.79 -17.43 3.21
C MET A 360 -11.92 -15.96 2.81
N MET A 361 -10.90 -15.41 2.17
CA MET A 361 -10.81 -13.98 1.90
C MET A 361 -10.20 -13.65 0.53
N ARG A 362 -10.46 -12.44 0.05
CA ARG A 362 -9.79 -11.86 -1.12
C ARG A 362 -8.55 -11.10 -0.62
N GLY A 363 -7.44 -11.82 -0.50
CA GLY A 363 -6.25 -11.31 0.19
C GLY A 363 -5.72 -9.95 -0.29
N SER A 364 -5.70 -9.69 -1.61
CA SER A 364 -5.26 -8.39 -2.15
C SER A 364 -6.21 -7.23 -1.80
N GLU A 365 -7.51 -7.50 -1.74
CA GLU A 365 -8.50 -6.50 -1.35
C GLU A 365 -8.38 -6.19 0.13
N LEU A 366 -8.20 -7.19 1.00
CA LEU A 366 -7.96 -6.94 2.42
C LEU A 366 -6.61 -6.28 2.68
N ASN A 367 -5.56 -6.60 1.92
CA ASN A 367 -4.30 -5.85 2.01
C ASN A 367 -4.51 -4.37 1.71
N GLN A 368 -5.38 -4.02 0.76
CA GLN A 368 -5.76 -2.62 0.50
C GLN A 368 -6.50 -1.98 1.68
N VAL A 369 -7.38 -2.74 2.37
CA VAL A 369 -8.00 -2.28 3.63
C VAL A 369 -6.91 -1.95 4.64
N TRP A 370 -5.97 -2.87 4.89
CA TRP A 370 -4.88 -2.66 5.84
C TRP A 370 -4.00 -1.47 5.44
N THR A 371 -3.67 -1.32 4.16
CA THR A 371 -2.89 -0.19 3.66
C THR A 371 -3.60 1.11 3.98
N ASN A 372 -4.89 1.23 3.68
CA ASN A 372 -5.64 2.47 3.92
C ASN A 372 -5.74 2.81 5.42
N LEU A 373 -5.92 1.80 6.29
CA LEU A 373 -6.01 2.02 7.73
C LEU A 373 -4.65 2.39 8.35
N LEU A 374 -3.59 1.66 8.01
CA LEU A 374 -2.25 1.89 8.53
C LEU A 374 -1.64 3.18 7.98
N ASP A 375 -1.88 3.52 6.70
CA ASP A 375 -1.41 4.77 6.11
C ASP A 375 -2.06 5.98 6.78
N ASN A 376 -3.36 5.90 7.06
CA ASN A 376 -4.07 6.94 7.81
C ASN A 376 -3.55 7.07 9.25
N ALA A 377 -3.25 5.96 9.93
CA ALA A 377 -2.68 5.98 11.27
C ALA A 377 -1.28 6.62 11.28
N ILE A 378 -0.42 6.27 10.32
CA ILE A 378 0.91 6.89 10.17
C ILE A 378 0.78 8.40 9.95
N ASP A 379 -0.11 8.82 9.05
CA ASP A 379 -0.31 10.24 8.76
C ASP A 379 -0.88 11.02 9.95
N ALA A 380 -1.74 10.38 10.77
CA ALA A 380 -2.31 11.00 11.98
C ALA A 380 -1.29 11.18 13.11
N LEU A 381 -0.24 10.35 13.15
CA LEU A 381 0.83 10.41 14.13
C LEU A 381 1.99 11.34 13.72
N GLY A 382 2.18 11.54 12.40
CA GLY A 382 3.30 12.30 11.88
C GLY A 382 4.63 11.61 12.20
N ASP A 383 5.43 12.18 13.10
CA ASP A 383 6.78 11.72 13.42
C ASP A 383 6.88 10.80 14.65
N THR A 384 5.87 10.72 15.53
CA THR A 384 5.96 9.97 16.79
C THR A 384 4.60 9.46 17.27
N GLY A 385 4.61 8.37 18.02
CA GLY A 385 3.40 7.79 18.63
C GLY A 385 3.38 6.27 18.54
N THR A 386 2.20 5.68 18.70
CA THR A 386 2.00 4.24 18.80
C THR A 386 0.85 3.79 17.92
N ILE A 387 1.12 2.83 17.03
CA ILE A 387 0.09 2.07 16.33
C ILE A 387 -0.03 0.71 17.01
N THR A 388 -1.22 0.39 17.51
CA THR A 388 -1.54 -0.91 18.10
C THR A 388 -2.45 -1.70 17.16
N ILE A 389 -2.04 -2.90 16.79
CA ILE A 389 -2.83 -3.81 15.97
C ILE A 389 -3.27 -4.98 16.83
N THR A 390 -4.57 -5.11 17.06
CA THR A 390 -5.14 -6.22 17.82
C THR A 390 -5.98 -7.12 16.92
N THR A 391 -5.97 -8.42 17.19
CA THR A 391 -6.91 -9.35 16.54
C THR A 391 -7.55 -10.27 17.56
N GLY A 392 -8.78 -10.69 17.32
CA GLY A 392 -9.47 -11.62 18.20
C GLY A 392 -10.84 -12.05 17.68
N TRP A 393 -11.54 -12.80 18.51
CA TRP A 393 -12.92 -13.23 18.25
C TRP A 393 -13.94 -12.14 18.64
N ASP A 394 -14.95 -11.97 17.79
CA ASP A 394 -16.16 -11.18 18.08
C ASP A 394 -17.42 -11.96 17.64
N GLY A 395 -17.85 -12.87 18.50
CA GLY A 395 -18.93 -13.81 18.22
C GLY A 395 -18.54 -14.77 17.07
N PRO A 396 -19.33 -14.86 15.99
CA PRO A 396 -19.01 -15.70 14.82
C PRO A 396 -18.01 -15.06 13.84
N CYS A 397 -17.43 -13.92 14.21
CA CYS A 397 -16.53 -13.14 13.36
C CYS A 397 -15.13 -13.06 13.98
N VAL A 398 -14.14 -12.84 13.11
CA VAL A 398 -12.83 -12.35 13.48
C VAL A 398 -12.85 -10.83 13.41
N VAL A 399 -12.24 -10.17 14.39
CA VAL A 399 -12.03 -8.72 14.40
C VAL A 399 -10.54 -8.42 14.33
N ALA A 400 -10.18 -7.46 13.47
CA ALA A 400 -8.89 -6.79 13.45
C ALA A 400 -9.11 -5.32 13.81
N GLN A 401 -8.34 -4.80 14.75
CA GLN A 401 -8.36 -3.40 15.13
C GLN A 401 -7.02 -2.76 14.80
N VAL A 402 -7.07 -1.57 14.21
CA VAL A 402 -5.90 -0.69 14.04
C VAL A 402 -6.18 0.54 14.86
N SER A 403 -5.40 0.71 15.93
CA SER A 403 -5.50 1.82 16.87
C SER A 403 -4.27 2.71 16.79
N ASP A 404 -4.46 4.02 16.85
CA ASP A 404 -3.40 5.03 16.95
C ASP A 404 -3.69 6.01 18.09
N ASP A 405 -2.63 6.60 18.64
CA ASP A 405 -2.68 7.63 19.68
C ASP A 405 -2.52 9.07 19.13
N GLY A 406 -2.94 9.29 17.88
CA GLY A 406 -2.82 10.57 17.18
C GLY A 406 -3.89 11.60 17.52
N ASP A 407 -3.96 12.68 16.73
CA ASP A 407 -4.83 13.84 16.96
C ASP A 407 -6.34 13.53 16.96
N GLY A 408 -6.71 12.33 16.49
CA GLY A 408 -8.09 11.90 16.40
C GLY A 408 -8.86 12.52 15.24
N ILE A 409 -10.14 12.19 15.15
CA ILE A 409 -11.06 12.68 14.12
C ILE A 409 -12.08 13.61 14.78
N PRO A 410 -12.22 14.86 14.31
CA PRO A 410 -13.24 15.77 14.82
C PRO A 410 -14.66 15.19 14.71
N ALA A 411 -15.50 15.42 15.73
CA ALA A 411 -16.84 14.81 15.82
C ALA A 411 -17.79 15.25 14.69
N ASP A 412 -17.61 16.45 14.14
CA ASP A 412 -18.33 16.98 12.99
C ASP A 412 -17.89 16.35 11.66
N VAL A 413 -16.66 15.81 11.63
CA VAL A 413 -16.06 15.13 10.47
C VAL A 413 -16.36 13.63 10.46
N LEU A 414 -16.41 12.99 11.64
CA LEU A 414 -16.58 11.54 11.82
C LEU A 414 -17.70 10.91 10.96
N PRO A 415 -18.90 11.53 10.79
CA PRO A 415 -19.97 10.93 9.98
C PRO A 415 -19.65 10.82 8.49
N ARG A 416 -18.68 11.60 7.99
CA ARG A 416 -18.39 11.79 6.58
C ARG A 416 -17.10 11.10 6.12
N ILE A 417 -16.33 10.51 7.03
CA ILE A 417 -15.01 9.92 6.71
C ILE A 417 -15.08 8.75 5.73
N PHE A 418 -16.25 8.12 5.60
CA PHE A 418 -16.50 7.03 4.66
C PHE A 418 -17.16 7.51 3.36
N ASP A 419 -17.50 8.79 3.24
CA ASP A 419 -18.02 9.38 2.01
C ASP A 419 -16.91 9.40 0.96
N SER A 420 -17.24 9.00 -0.27
CA SER A 420 -16.27 9.07 -1.37
C SER A 420 -15.84 10.53 -1.62
N PHE A 421 -14.55 10.73 -1.87
CA PHE A 421 -13.92 12.04 -2.13
C PHE A 421 -13.88 12.99 -0.93
N PHE A 422 -14.31 12.54 0.26
CA PHE A 422 -14.13 13.31 1.47
C PHE A 422 -12.69 13.13 1.99
N THR A 423 -11.98 14.23 2.21
CA THR A 423 -10.62 14.24 2.77
C THR A 423 -10.40 15.49 3.60
N THR A 424 -9.66 15.35 4.71
CA THR A 424 -9.16 16.47 5.53
C THR A 424 -7.73 16.87 5.16
N LYS A 425 -7.10 16.14 4.23
CA LYS A 425 -5.72 16.39 3.76
C LYS A 425 -5.69 17.54 2.75
N ASP A 426 -4.52 18.18 2.62
CA ASP A 426 -4.27 19.25 1.66
C ASP A 426 -4.58 18.84 0.22
N VAL A 427 -4.92 19.82 -0.62
CA VAL A 427 -5.28 19.62 -2.04
C VAL A 427 -4.12 18.91 -2.76
N GLY A 428 -4.38 17.67 -3.22
CA GLY A 428 -3.39 16.82 -3.91
C GLY A 428 -2.66 15.80 -3.02
N SER A 429 -2.88 15.80 -1.70
CA SER A 429 -2.25 14.87 -0.74
C SER A 429 -3.11 13.64 -0.40
N GLY A 430 -4.36 13.59 -0.86
CA GLY A 430 -5.23 12.42 -0.73
C GLY A 430 -6.47 12.51 -1.59
N THR A 431 -6.87 11.38 -2.18
CA THR A 431 -8.04 11.31 -3.07
C THR A 431 -9.38 11.23 -2.35
N GLY A 432 -9.36 11.04 -1.02
CA GLY A 432 -10.58 10.82 -0.22
C GLY A 432 -11.29 9.50 -0.55
N LEU A 433 -10.61 8.57 -1.22
CA LEU A 433 -11.17 7.27 -1.61
C LEU A 433 -10.74 6.12 -0.70
N GLY A 434 -9.69 6.28 0.11
CA GLY A 434 -9.11 5.20 0.91
C GLY A 434 -10.10 4.53 1.86
N LEU A 435 -10.70 5.29 2.78
CA LEU A 435 -11.67 4.75 3.75
C LEU A 435 -12.98 4.28 3.08
N ALA A 436 -13.45 4.99 2.06
CA ALA A 436 -14.62 4.57 1.27
C ALA A 436 -14.38 3.21 0.60
N THR A 437 -13.21 3.02 -0.02
CA THR A 437 -12.81 1.76 -0.64
C THR A 437 -12.64 0.65 0.39
N ALA A 438 -12.02 0.97 1.53
CA ALA A 438 -11.87 0.00 2.62
C ALA A 438 -13.24 -0.50 3.12
N ARG A 439 -14.19 0.42 3.31
CA ARG A 439 -15.57 0.08 3.71
C ARG A 439 -16.27 -0.75 2.64
N GLN A 440 -16.14 -0.39 1.36
CA GLN A 440 -16.71 -1.14 0.25
C GLN A 440 -16.17 -2.59 0.20
N ILE A 441 -14.85 -2.76 0.36
CA ILE A 441 -14.24 -4.10 0.37
C ILE A 441 -14.74 -4.93 1.56
N VAL A 442 -14.74 -4.36 2.76
CA VAL A 442 -15.15 -5.10 3.97
C VAL A 442 -16.65 -5.44 3.91
N VAL A 443 -17.50 -4.48 3.58
CA VAL A 443 -18.96 -4.65 3.61
C VAL A 443 -19.45 -5.41 2.38
N ASP A 444 -19.12 -4.96 1.17
CA ASP A 444 -19.72 -5.48 -0.06
C ASP A 444 -19.02 -6.75 -0.56
N ARG A 445 -17.72 -6.91 -0.31
CA ARG A 445 -16.93 -8.05 -0.82
C ARG A 445 -16.69 -9.15 0.20
N HIS A 446 -16.78 -8.83 1.50
CA HIS A 446 -16.50 -9.77 2.60
C HIS A 446 -17.68 -9.94 3.56
N ALA A 447 -18.82 -9.29 3.32
CA ALA A 447 -20.00 -9.33 4.19
C ALA A 447 -19.69 -8.98 5.67
N GLY A 448 -18.68 -8.15 5.87
CA GLY A 448 -18.18 -7.73 7.17
C GLY A 448 -18.69 -6.34 7.59
N SER A 449 -18.06 -5.77 8.60
CA SER A 449 -18.30 -4.39 9.02
C SER A 449 -16.99 -3.65 9.31
N LEU A 450 -16.90 -2.41 8.84
CA LEU A 450 -15.85 -1.46 9.20
C LEU A 450 -16.46 -0.33 10.04
N THR A 451 -15.97 -0.17 11.26
CA THR A 451 -16.39 0.87 12.22
C THR A 451 -15.19 1.64 12.73
N VAL A 452 -15.42 2.84 13.27
CA VAL A 452 -14.39 3.64 13.92
C VAL A 452 -14.93 4.18 15.25
N ASP A 453 -14.09 4.21 16.27
CA ASP A 453 -14.25 5.09 17.42
C ASP A 453 -13.03 6.01 17.46
N SER A 454 -13.23 7.31 17.65
CA SER A 454 -12.14 8.26 17.67
C SER A 454 -12.38 9.37 18.69
N GLU A 455 -11.38 9.57 19.54
CA GLU A 455 -11.21 10.71 20.42
C GLU A 455 -9.76 11.21 20.27
N PRO A 456 -9.45 12.48 20.60
CA PRO A 456 -8.07 12.94 20.58
C PRO A 456 -7.17 12.05 21.45
N GLY A 457 -6.08 11.56 20.89
CA GLY A 457 -5.16 10.62 21.53
C GLY A 457 -5.60 9.14 21.44
N ALA A 458 -6.71 8.82 20.76
CA ALA A 458 -7.15 7.44 20.55
C ALA A 458 -8.13 7.33 19.35
N THR A 459 -7.63 6.88 18.20
CA THR A 459 -8.49 6.44 17.08
C THR A 459 -8.39 4.93 16.94
N THR A 460 -9.52 4.25 16.73
CA THR A 460 -9.56 2.80 16.54
C THR A 460 -10.51 2.45 15.42
N PHE A 461 -9.96 1.97 14.30
CA PHE A 461 -10.73 1.33 13.25
C PHE A 461 -10.87 -0.16 13.54
N ARG A 462 -12.10 -0.69 13.42
CA ARG A 462 -12.38 -2.13 13.60
C ARG A 462 -12.94 -2.73 12.32
N VAL A 463 -12.23 -3.71 11.79
CA VAL A 463 -12.65 -4.54 10.67
C VAL A 463 -13.13 -5.88 11.22
N ARG A 464 -14.40 -6.20 11.02
CA ARG A 464 -15.02 -7.46 11.45
C ARG A 464 -15.36 -8.30 10.22
N LEU A 465 -14.87 -9.53 10.19
CA LEU A 465 -14.99 -10.48 9.07
C LEU A 465 -15.68 -11.77 9.53
N PRO A 466 -16.74 -12.24 8.85
CA PRO A 466 -17.37 -13.53 9.17
C PRO A 466 -16.44 -14.71 8.89
N VAL A 467 -16.35 -15.67 9.81
CA VAL A 467 -15.52 -16.89 9.62
C VAL A 467 -16.05 -17.79 8.50
N SER A 468 -17.35 -17.74 8.22
CA SER A 468 -17.97 -18.44 7.09
C SER A 468 -17.50 -17.97 5.72
N GLY A 469 -16.77 -16.83 5.65
CA GLY A 469 -16.38 -16.18 4.41
C GLY A 469 -17.54 -15.42 3.75
N PRO A 470 -17.26 -14.68 2.66
CA PRO A 470 -18.30 -14.07 1.83
C PRO A 470 -19.15 -15.15 1.13
N ALA A 471 -20.46 -14.88 1.03
CA ALA A 471 -21.45 -15.76 0.40
C ALA A 471 -21.28 -15.90 -1.12
#